data_AF-A0AB72UJ33-F1
#
_entry.id   AF-A0AB72UJ33-F1
#
_cell.length_a   1.000
_cell.length_b   1.000
_cell.length_c   1.000
_cell.angle_alpha   90.00
_cell.angle_beta   90.00
_cell.angle_gamma   90.00
#
_symmetry.space_group_name_H-M   'P 1'
#
loop_
_entity.id
_entity.type
_entity.pdbx_description
1 polymer ?
#
loop_
_entity_poly.entity_id
_entity_poly.type
_entity_poly.pdbx_seq_one_letter_code
_entity_poly.pdbx_strand_id
1 'polypeptide(L)'
;MTIGWNDQFEAFLQDYQQYLDEFPEMGWHEKMLRNFHENLPLVLAGDRGITASSPFFRLHAAIMLMLDARKKLTPLQRRKCKGLTVRWIRLERSARTRPVGEGHRIEYDPSIYEIGQND
;
A
#
# COMPACT_ATOMS: atom_id res chain seq x y z
N MET A 1 -19.29 0.76 12.29
CA MET A 1 -17.88 0.42 12.54
C MET A 1 -17.09 0.73 11.28
N THR A 2 -16.05 1.55 11.39
CA THR A 2 -15.12 1.82 10.29
C THR A 2 -14.27 0.58 10.07
N ILE A 3 -14.32 0.00 8.87
CA ILE A 3 -13.52 -1.17 8.49
C ILE A 3 -12.04 -0.77 8.54
N GLY A 4 -11.21 -1.50 9.29
CA GLY A 4 -9.80 -1.19 9.48
C GLY A 4 -8.99 -1.40 8.20
N TRP A 5 -7.78 -0.84 8.14
CA TRP A 5 -6.90 -1.04 6.98
C TRP A 5 -6.61 -2.52 6.72
N ASN A 6 -6.40 -3.31 7.79
CA ASN A 6 -6.11 -4.74 7.68
C ASN A 6 -7.28 -5.50 7.02
N ASP A 7 -8.51 -5.23 7.44
CA ASP A 7 -9.71 -5.87 6.87
C ASP A 7 -9.87 -5.50 5.38
N GLN A 8 -9.63 -4.23 5.02
CA GLN A 8 -9.68 -3.80 3.62
C GLN A 8 -8.57 -4.44 2.79
N PHE A 9 -7.39 -4.63 3.39
CA PHE A 9 -6.25 -5.27 2.74
C PHE A 9 -6.50 -6.77 2.55
N GLU A 10 -7.07 -7.47 3.54
CA GLU A 10 -7.46 -8.87 3.43
C GLU A 10 -8.52 -9.08 2.34
N ALA A 11 -9.57 -8.25 2.32
CA ALA A 11 -10.58 -8.29 1.26
C ALA A 11 -9.97 -8.03 -0.13
N PHE A 12 -8.97 -7.15 -0.22
CA PHE A 12 -8.23 -6.95 -1.47
C PHE A 12 -7.43 -8.21 -1.86
N LEU A 13 -6.73 -8.85 -0.91
CA LEU A 13 -5.93 -10.04 -1.18
C LEU A 13 -6.77 -11.21 -1.69
N GLN A 14 -7.98 -11.40 -1.16
CA GLN A 14 -8.89 -12.46 -1.63
C GLN A 14 -9.25 -12.29 -3.11
N ASP A 15 -9.66 -11.09 -3.51
CA ASP A 15 -10.01 -10.81 -4.91
C ASP A 15 -8.78 -10.77 -5.82
N TYR A 16 -7.64 -10.32 -5.29
CA TYR A 16 -6.38 -10.27 -6.00
C TYR A 16 -5.82 -11.67 -6.25
N GLN A 17 -5.95 -12.61 -5.30
CA GLN A 17 -5.52 -14.00 -5.50
C GLN A 17 -6.26 -14.65 -6.68
N GLN A 18 -7.58 -14.49 -6.76
CA GLN A 18 -8.36 -14.97 -7.91
C GLN A 18 -7.91 -14.37 -9.24
N TYR A 19 -7.37 -13.16 -9.23
CA TYR A 19 -6.79 -12.53 -10.41
C TYR A 19 -5.42 -13.13 -10.76
N LEU A 20 -4.59 -13.48 -9.76
CA LEU A 20 -3.31 -14.14 -9.94
C LEU A 20 -3.46 -15.56 -10.50
N ASP A 21 -4.47 -16.30 -10.06
CA ASP A 21 -4.73 -17.68 -10.50
C ASP A 21 -5.08 -17.79 -11.99
N GLU A 22 -5.46 -16.67 -12.64
CA GLU A 22 -5.72 -16.61 -14.08
C GLU A 22 -4.42 -16.48 -14.93
N PHE A 23 -3.26 -16.28 -14.30
CA PHE A 23 -1.98 -16.23 -15.02
C PHE A 23 -1.46 -17.64 -15.31
N PRO A 24 -0.82 -17.87 -16.48
CA PRO A 24 -0.20 -19.15 -16.78
C PRO A 24 0.97 -19.42 -15.83
N GLU A 25 1.32 -20.68 -15.60
CA GLU A 25 2.41 -21.05 -14.65
C GLU A 25 3.77 -20.42 -14.97
N MET A 26 4.04 -20.14 -16.25
CA MET A 26 5.30 -19.54 -16.71
C MET A 26 5.09 -18.22 -17.46
N GLY A 27 6.02 -17.28 -17.27
CA GLY A 27 6.09 -16.06 -18.06
C GLY A 27 6.67 -14.83 -17.34
N TRP A 28 6.42 -13.66 -17.93
CA TRP A 28 6.96 -12.38 -17.44
C TRP A 28 6.57 -12.02 -15.98
N HIS A 29 5.49 -12.61 -15.49
CA HIS A 29 4.89 -12.30 -14.20
C HIS A 29 5.53 -13.07 -13.04
N GLU A 30 6.32 -14.12 -13.30
CA GLU A 30 6.96 -14.97 -12.27
C GLU A 30 7.76 -14.15 -11.25
N LYS A 31 8.58 -13.20 -11.73
CA LYS A 31 9.36 -12.32 -10.86
C LYS A 31 8.46 -11.48 -9.96
N MET A 32 7.30 -11.05 -10.46
CA MET A 32 6.35 -10.24 -9.69
C MET A 32 5.59 -11.09 -8.68
N LEU A 33 5.19 -12.32 -9.04
CA LEU A 33 4.60 -13.28 -8.11
C LEU A 33 5.56 -13.62 -6.97
N ARG A 34 6.83 -13.91 -7.28
CA ARG A 34 7.85 -14.16 -6.26
C ARG A 34 8.01 -12.96 -5.32
N ASN A 35 8.17 -11.76 -5.89
CA ASN A 35 8.27 -10.53 -5.08
C ASN A 35 7.01 -10.33 -4.22
N PHE A 36 5.82 -10.63 -4.74
CA PHE A 36 4.58 -10.56 -3.99
C PHE A 36 4.61 -11.52 -2.79
N HIS A 37 4.91 -12.80 -3.01
CA HIS A 37 4.93 -13.82 -1.95
C HIS A 37 6.01 -13.59 -0.89
N GLU A 38 7.20 -13.09 -1.28
CA GLU A 38 8.28 -12.80 -0.35
C GLU A 38 7.98 -11.60 0.55
N ASN A 39 7.32 -10.56 0.02
CA ASN A 39 7.11 -9.30 0.74
C ASN A 39 5.76 -9.22 1.46
N LEU A 40 4.75 -9.98 1.02
CA LEU A 40 3.44 -10.03 1.65
C LEU A 40 3.48 -10.32 3.18
N PRO A 41 4.18 -11.35 3.69
CA PRO A 41 4.19 -11.64 5.11
C PRO A 41 4.83 -10.52 5.94
N LEU A 42 5.83 -9.82 5.39
CA LEU A 42 6.48 -8.69 6.05
C LEU A 42 5.54 -7.48 6.18
N VAL A 43 4.75 -7.23 5.14
CA VAL A 43 3.72 -6.16 5.17
C VAL A 43 2.59 -6.51 6.14
N LEU A 44 2.19 -7.79 6.19
CA LEU A 44 1.20 -8.27 7.17
C LEU A 44 1.72 -8.14 8.61
N ALA A 45 3.03 -8.31 8.82
CA ALA A 45 3.69 -8.07 10.10
C ALA A 45 3.81 -6.57 10.47
N GLY A 46 3.40 -5.66 9.59
CA GLY A 46 3.33 -4.22 9.86
C GLY A 46 4.42 -3.37 9.22
N ASP A 47 5.32 -3.96 8.41
CA ASP A 47 6.31 -3.17 7.67
C ASP A 47 5.64 -2.41 6.51
N ARG A 48 5.42 -1.11 6.74
CA ARG A 48 4.82 -0.17 5.78
C ARG A 48 5.81 0.91 5.35
N GLY A 49 7.10 0.57 5.30
CA GLY A 49 8.14 1.50 4.82
C GLY A 49 7.83 2.05 3.42
N ILE A 50 8.36 3.24 3.12
CA ILE A 50 8.16 3.89 1.80
C ILE A 50 9.44 3.96 0.96
N THR A 51 10.55 3.45 1.49
CA THR A 51 11.85 3.42 0.80
C THR A 51 11.87 2.29 -0.23
N ALA A 52 12.72 2.40 -1.26
CA ALA A 52 12.86 1.36 -2.28
C ALA A 52 13.29 -0.02 -1.71
N SER A 53 13.94 -0.03 -0.54
CA SER A 53 14.31 -1.25 0.18
C SER A 53 13.15 -1.89 0.93
N SER A 54 12.11 -1.12 1.27
CA SER A 54 11.02 -1.61 2.13
C SER A 54 10.17 -2.70 1.46
N PRO A 55 9.70 -3.69 2.24
CA PRO A 55 8.78 -4.72 1.76
C PRO A 55 7.51 -4.14 1.15
N PHE A 56 6.95 -3.08 1.75
CA PHE A 56 5.74 -2.44 1.24
C PHE A 56 5.94 -1.79 -0.13
N PHE A 57 7.07 -1.12 -0.37
CA PHE A 57 7.40 -0.58 -1.68
C PHE A 57 7.55 -1.70 -2.74
N ARG A 58 8.24 -2.79 -2.39
CA ARG A 58 8.43 -3.93 -3.29
C ARG A 58 7.11 -4.63 -3.61
N LEU A 59 6.25 -4.79 -2.61
CA LEU A 59 4.90 -5.34 -2.76
C LEU A 59 4.05 -4.44 -3.68
N HIS A 60 4.08 -3.13 -3.45
CA HIS A 60 3.40 -2.15 -4.30
C HIS A 60 3.84 -2.24 -5.76
N ALA A 61 5.15 -2.27 -6.01
CA ALA A 61 5.68 -2.38 -7.37
C ALA A 61 5.21 -3.68 -8.04
N ALA A 62 5.25 -4.81 -7.33
CA ALA A 62 4.76 -6.09 -7.84
C ALA A 62 3.28 -6.03 -8.21
N ILE A 63 2.43 -5.52 -7.33
CA ILE A 63 0.99 -5.39 -7.57
C ILE A 63 0.69 -4.48 -8.76
N MET A 64 1.34 -3.31 -8.84
CA MET A 64 1.11 -2.37 -9.93
C MET A 64 1.56 -2.90 -11.29
N LEU A 65 2.66 -3.68 -11.32
CA LEU A 65 3.13 -4.31 -12.56
C LEU A 65 2.25 -5.47 -13.00
N MET A 66 1.69 -6.23 -12.05
CA MET A 66 0.70 -7.27 -12.36
C MET A 66 -0.58 -6.66 -12.92
N LEU A 67 -1.04 -5.55 -12.33
CA LEU A 67 -2.23 -4.81 -12.77
C LEU A 67 -1.97 -3.87 -13.97
N ASP A 68 -0.84 -3.99 -14.66
CA ASP A 68 -0.59 -3.15 -15.84
C ASP A 68 -1.38 -3.66 -17.05
N ALA A 69 -2.42 -2.92 -17.42
CA ALA A 69 -3.30 -3.23 -18.55
C ALA A 69 -2.58 -3.26 -19.91
N ARG A 70 -1.35 -2.76 -20.00
CA ARG A 70 -0.49 -2.86 -21.21
C ARG A 70 0.08 -4.26 -21.43
N LYS A 71 -0.02 -5.15 -20.43
CA LYS A 71 0.38 -6.55 -20.56
C LYS A 71 -0.69 -7.34 -21.33
N LYS A 72 -0.31 -8.51 -21.86
CA LYS A 72 -1.23 -9.43 -22.57
C LYS A 72 -2.21 -10.09 -21.59
N LEU A 73 -3.11 -9.29 -21.02
CA LEU A 73 -4.16 -9.75 -20.11
C LEU A 73 -5.33 -10.37 -20.90
N THR A 74 -5.94 -11.40 -20.33
CA THR A 74 -7.20 -11.98 -20.83
C THR A 74 -8.36 -10.97 -20.71
N PRO A 75 -9.47 -11.14 -21.44
CA PRO A 75 -10.65 -10.27 -21.28
C PRO A 75 -11.21 -10.25 -19.85
N LEU A 76 -11.14 -11.37 -19.13
CA LEU A 76 -11.57 -11.49 -17.74
C LEU A 76 -10.64 -10.71 -16.80
N GLN A 77 -9.33 -10.88 -16.96
CA GLN A 77 -8.32 -10.10 -16.24
C GLN A 77 -8.50 -8.60 -16.45
N ARG A 78 -8.77 -8.14 -17.68
CA ARG A 78 -9.01 -6.72 -17.96
C ARG A 78 -10.23 -6.16 -17.22
N ARG A 79 -11.30 -6.95 -17.07
CA ARG A 79 -12.50 -6.55 -16.32
C ARG A 79 -12.20 -6.34 -14.84
N LYS A 80 -11.42 -7.24 -14.23
CA LYS A 80 -11.04 -7.16 -12.80
C LYS A 80 -9.95 -6.12 -12.53
N CYS A 81 -9.01 -5.96 -13.46
CA CYS A 81 -7.82 -5.12 -13.34
C CYS A 81 -8.14 -3.70 -12.87
N LYS A 82 -9.08 -3.00 -13.53
CA LYS A 82 -9.41 -1.61 -13.18
C LYS A 82 -9.92 -1.47 -11.74
N GLY A 83 -10.78 -2.39 -11.30
CA GLY A 83 -11.32 -2.39 -9.94
C GLY A 83 -10.25 -2.65 -8.89
N LEU A 84 -9.37 -3.62 -9.15
CA LEU A 84 -8.24 -3.95 -8.29
C LEU A 84 -7.24 -2.80 -8.19
N THR A 85 -6.90 -2.14 -9.31
CA THR A 85 -5.99 -0.98 -9.30
C THR A 85 -6.54 0.16 -8.44
N VAL A 86 -7.82 0.50 -8.57
CA VAL A 86 -8.44 1.58 -7.79
C VAL A 86 -8.43 1.25 -6.30
N ARG A 87 -8.77 0.01 -5.93
CA ARG A 87 -8.76 -0.45 -4.52
C ARG A 87 -7.35 -0.43 -3.94
N TRP A 88 -6.37 -0.93 -4.69
CA TRP A 88 -4.97 -0.92 -4.28
C TRP A 88 -4.45 0.50 -4.04
N ILE A 89 -4.70 1.44 -4.95
CA ILE A 89 -4.26 2.84 -4.80
C ILE A 89 -4.88 3.48 -3.55
N ARG A 90 -6.15 3.18 -3.22
CA ARG A 90 -6.79 3.67 -1.99
C ARG A 90 -6.12 3.11 -0.74
N LEU A 91 -5.90 1.80 -0.71
CA LEU A 91 -5.21 1.11 0.39
C LEU A 91 -3.80 1.64 0.58
N GLU A 92 -3.07 1.83 -0.51
CA GLU A 92 -1.69 2.29 -0.49
C GLU A 92 -1.56 3.71 0.05
N ARG A 93 -2.43 4.63 -0.40
CA ARG A 93 -2.49 5.99 0.14
C ARG A 93 -2.82 5.99 1.63
N SER A 94 -3.78 5.16 2.04
CA SER A 94 -4.14 5.01 3.46
C SER A 94 -3.00 4.44 4.30
N ALA A 95 -2.16 3.56 3.74
CA ALA A 95 -1.00 3.01 4.44
C ALA A 95 0.11 4.07 4.63
N ARG A 96 0.28 4.97 3.66
CA ARG A 96 1.25 6.07 3.73
C ARG A 96 0.80 7.24 4.60
N THR A 97 -0.50 7.38 4.80
CA THR A 97 -1.04 8.38 5.71
C THR A 97 -0.79 7.85 7.13
N ARG A 98 0.33 8.24 7.74
CA ARG A 98 0.53 7.99 9.18
C ARG A 98 -0.72 8.53 9.90
N PRO A 99 -1.32 7.80 10.86
CA PRO A 99 -2.27 8.43 11.74
C PRO A 99 -1.57 9.65 12.35
N VAL A 100 -2.21 10.81 12.28
CA VAL A 100 -1.80 12.03 12.98
C VAL A 100 -1.91 11.74 14.47
N GLY A 101 -0.90 11.05 15.01
CA GLY A 101 -0.86 10.53 16.38
C GLY A 101 0.54 10.64 17.00
N GLU A 102 1.58 10.78 16.17
CA GLU A 102 2.84 11.42 16.57
C GLU A 102 2.86 12.82 15.96
N GLY A 103 1.93 13.67 16.39
CA GLY A 103 2.16 15.09 16.30
C GLY A 103 3.42 15.38 17.09
N HIS A 104 4.42 16.00 16.46
CA HIS A 104 5.34 16.84 17.21
C HIS A 104 4.47 17.68 18.14
N ARG A 105 4.54 17.41 19.44
CA ARG A 105 4.05 18.34 20.45
C ARG A 105 4.95 19.55 20.25
N ILE A 106 4.49 20.54 19.50
CA ILE A 106 5.03 21.89 19.62
C ILE A 106 4.57 22.26 21.03
N GLU A 107 5.42 21.99 22.02
CA GLU A 107 5.22 22.52 23.34
C GLU A 107 5.09 24.03 23.17
N TYR A 108 3.94 24.56 23.58
CA TYR A 108 3.76 25.98 23.72
C TYR A 108 4.82 26.44 24.72
N ASP A 109 5.84 27.11 24.22
CA ASP A 109 6.82 27.79 25.03
C ASP A 109 6.31 29.22 25.25
N PRO A 110 5.84 29.58 26.46
CA PRO A 110 5.40 30.95 26.73
C PRO A 110 6.56 31.97 26.71
N SER A 111 7.83 31.53 26.79
CA SER A 111 8.98 32.44 26.84
C SER A 111 9.23 33.21 25.55
N ILE A 112 8.75 32.71 24.41
CA ILE A 112 8.80 33.42 23.11
C ILE A 112 7.80 34.58 23.00
N TYR A 113 6.87 34.72 23.96
CA TYR A 113 5.87 35.79 23.98
C TYR A 113 6.03 36.77 25.15
N GLU A 114 7.09 36.67 25.96
CA GLU A 114 7.44 37.73 26.91
C GLU A 114 8.05 38.93 26.17
N ILE A 115 7.18 39.68 25.49
CA ILE A 115 7.48 41.05 25.07
C ILE A 115 7.59 41.85 26.37
N GLY A 116 8.83 42.22 26.69
CA GLY A 116 9.18 42.96 27.90
C GLY A 116 8.22 44.11 28.17
N GLN A 117 7.50 44.02 29.29
CA GLN A 117 6.98 45.21 29.96
C GLN A 117 8.18 45.88 30.64
N ASN A 118 8.84 46.78 29.91
CA ASN A 118 9.65 47.80 30.55
C ASN A 118 8.74 49.00 30.82
N ASP A 119 8.60 49.29 32.11
CA ASP A 119 8.17 50.55 32.72
C ASP A 119 8.78 51.79 32.04
#